data_AF-A0A2A4N4Y6-F1
#
_entry.id   AF-A0A2A4N4Y6-F1
#
_cell.length_a   1.000
_cell.length_b   1.000
_cell.length_c   1.000
_cell.angle_alpha   90.00
_cell.angle_beta   90.00
_cell.angle_gamma   90.00
#
_symmetry.space_group_name_H-M   'P 1'
#
loop_
_entity.id
_entity.type
_entity.pdbx_description
1 polymer ?
#
loop_
_entity_poly.entity_id
_entity_poly.type
_entity_poly.pdbx_seq_one_letter_code
_entity_poly.pdbx_strand_id
1 'polypeptide(L)'
;MAFVAYHAIESQIAFYAHILLAPVALALTPFQLWRSLRMRRPALHRWVGRTYGVMVLLAGAGGLVMAMGTHAGAGAAWGFGMLAVVWVGTTGWGILQARAGYIDAHRRWMLRSVALSFSAVTLRLYLLIPVATGIDQAMAYQVIAWACWVPNLIAVEWLMRRRAGAGALLSTN
;
A
#
# COMPACT_ATOMS: atom_id res chain seq x y z
N MET A 1 18.73 11.66 2.89
CA MET A 1 17.49 12.27 3.45
C MET A 1 17.13 13.63 2.84
N ALA A 2 18.05 14.34 2.16
CA ALA A 2 17.74 15.61 1.49
C ALA A 2 16.62 15.51 0.43
N PHE A 3 16.49 14.38 -0.25
CA PHE A 3 15.47 14.10 -1.28
C PHE A 3 14.01 14.09 -0.82
N VAL A 4 13.73 14.12 0.49
CA VAL A 4 12.35 14.12 1.01
C VAL A 4 12.04 15.41 1.78
N ALA A 5 13.07 16.10 2.27
CA ALA A 5 12.95 17.25 3.15
C ALA A 5 12.27 18.46 2.48
N TYR A 6 12.45 18.66 1.17
CA TYR A 6 11.83 19.80 0.46
C TYR A 6 10.30 19.69 0.40
N HIS A 7 9.71 18.50 0.47
CA HIS A 7 8.26 18.35 0.55
C HIS A 7 7.67 18.97 1.82
N ALA A 8 8.45 19.07 2.90
CA ALA A 8 8.01 19.77 4.11
C ALA A 8 7.89 21.29 3.89
N ILE A 9 8.49 21.82 2.82
CA ILE A 9 8.49 23.24 2.45
C ILE A 9 7.50 23.49 1.30
N GLU A 10 7.52 22.66 0.27
CA GLU A 10 6.74 22.86 -0.96
C GLU A 10 5.33 22.26 -0.92
N SER A 11 5.14 21.18 -0.16
CA SER A 11 3.87 20.47 -0.06
C SER A 11 3.59 19.98 1.36
N GLN A 12 3.78 20.87 2.33
CA GLN A 12 3.76 20.58 3.77
C GLN A 12 2.55 19.75 4.22
N ILE A 13 1.34 20.11 3.76
CA ILE A 13 0.10 19.39 4.10
C ILE A 13 0.15 17.95 3.56
N ALA A 14 0.54 17.77 2.30
CA ALA A 14 0.63 16.46 1.66
C ALA A 14 1.70 15.58 2.33
N PHE A 15 2.84 16.19 2.67
CA PHE A 15 3.93 15.52 3.38
C PHE A 15 3.49 15.03 4.75
N TYR A 16 2.91 15.90 5.59
CA TYR A 16 2.46 15.51 6.92
C TYR A 16 1.29 14.53 6.87
N ALA A 17 0.35 14.70 5.94
CA ALA A 17 -0.72 13.74 5.73
C ALA A 17 -0.15 12.35 5.38
N HIS A 18 0.86 12.27 4.51
CA HIS A 18 1.47 10.99 4.16
C HIS A 18 2.27 10.40 5.34
N ILE A 19 3.21 11.14 5.91
CA ILE A 19 4.18 10.60 6.88
C ILE A 19 3.55 10.26 8.23
N LEU A 20 2.45 10.91 8.61
CA LEU A 20 1.73 10.60 9.84
C LEU A 20 0.70 9.48 9.64
N LEU A 21 -0.06 9.51 8.54
CA LEU A 21 -1.20 8.60 8.36
C LEU A 21 -0.78 7.26 7.73
N ALA A 22 0.23 7.22 6.84
CA ALA A 22 0.67 5.98 6.22
C ALA A 22 1.23 4.94 7.22
N PRO A 23 2.07 5.32 8.21
CA PRO A 23 2.54 4.37 9.22
C PRO A 23 1.41 3.84 10.10
N VAL A 24 0.43 4.68 10.44
CA VAL A 24 -0.76 4.26 11.18
C VAL A 24 -1.57 3.27 10.36
N ALA A 25 -1.81 3.54 9.07
CA ALA A 25 -2.47 2.59 8.17
C ALA A 25 -1.74 1.25 8.12
N LEU A 26 -0.40 1.26 7.99
CA LEU A 26 0.43 0.05 8.01
C LEU A 26 0.30 -0.71 9.33
N ALA A 27 0.35 -0.03 10.48
CA ALA A 27 0.20 -0.63 11.80
C ALA A 27 -1.17 -1.28 12.01
N LEU A 28 -2.21 -0.81 11.31
CA LEU A 28 -3.55 -1.42 11.35
C LEU A 28 -3.68 -2.67 10.46
N THR A 29 -2.75 -2.91 9.53
CA THR A 29 -2.84 -4.06 8.59
C THR A 29 -2.91 -5.44 9.25
N PRO A 30 -2.18 -5.77 10.34
CA PRO A 30 -2.30 -7.09 10.96
C PRO A 30 -3.70 -7.32 11.54
N PHE A 31 -4.31 -6.27 12.09
CA PHE A 31 -5.68 -6.31 12.60
C PHE A 31 -6.72 -6.48 11.48
N GLN A 32 -6.47 -5.95 10.29
CA GLN A 32 -7.31 -6.21 9.10
C GLN A 32 -7.28 -7.68 8.67
N LEU A 33 -6.10 -8.29 8.71
CA LEU A 33 -5.90 -9.68 8.30
C LEU A 33 -6.35 -10.70 9.36
N TRP A 34 -6.48 -10.28 10.62
CA TRP A 34 -6.78 -11.17 11.74
C TRP A 34 -8.18 -11.80 11.63
N ARG A 35 -8.22 -13.10 11.29
CA ARG A 35 -9.46 -13.88 11.15
C ARG A 35 -10.30 -13.89 12.44
N SER A 36 -9.69 -14.11 13.60
CA SER A 36 -10.42 -14.19 14.87
C SER A 36 -11.07 -12.85 15.23
N LEU A 37 -10.40 -11.72 14.98
CA LEU A 37 -11.00 -10.40 15.20
C LEU A 37 -12.25 -10.20 14.35
N ARG A 38 -12.17 -10.57 13.06
CA ARG A 38 -13.29 -10.48 12.12
C ARG A 38 -14.49 -11.36 12.50
N MET A 39 -14.25 -12.56 13.04
CA MET A 39 -15.31 -13.49 13.44
C MET A 39 -15.88 -13.20 14.82
N ARG A 40 -15.03 -12.89 15.81
CA ARG A 40 -15.44 -12.73 17.22
C ARG A 40 -15.88 -11.32 17.57
N ARG A 41 -15.34 -10.28 16.91
CA ARG A 41 -15.67 -8.87 17.17
C ARG A 41 -15.87 -8.10 15.85
N PRO A 42 -16.93 -8.38 15.08
CA PRO A 42 -17.17 -7.77 13.78
C PRO A 42 -17.32 -6.24 13.84
N ALA A 43 -17.90 -5.71 14.92
CA ALA A 43 -18.00 -4.25 15.12
C ALA A 43 -16.61 -3.58 15.22
N LEU A 44 -15.70 -4.20 15.97
CA LEU A 44 -14.32 -3.72 16.10
C LEU A 44 -13.58 -3.79 14.76
N HIS A 45 -13.72 -4.92 14.03
CA HIS A 45 -13.15 -5.05 12.69
C HIS A 45 -13.63 -3.95 11.74
N ARG A 46 -14.93 -3.58 11.76
CA ARG A 46 -15.48 -2.50 10.94
C ARG A 46 -14.90 -1.14 11.29
N TRP A 47 -14.75 -0.81 12.57
CA TRP A 47 -14.14 0.46 12.99
C TRP A 47 -12.67 0.55 12.60
N VAL A 48 -11.88 -0.50 12.87
CA VAL A 48 -10.48 -0.59 12.42
C VAL A 48 -10.41 -0.48 10.89
N GLY A 49 -11.34 -1.13 10.16
CA GLY A 49 -11.53 -1.02 8.71
C GLY A 49 -11.74 0.40 8.21
N ARG A 50 -12.64 1.15 8.85
CA ARG A 50 -12.92 2.55 8.51
C ARG A 50 -11.71 3.44 8.76
N THR A 51 -11.08 3.30 9.93
CA THR A 51 -9.87 4.06 10.27
C THR A 51 -8.77 3.77 9.25
N TYR A 52 -8.48 2.50 8.98
CA TYR A 52 -7.52 2.09 7.95
C TYR A 52 -7.84 2.73 6.59
N GLY A 53 -9.09 2.61 6.13
CA GLY A 53 -9.51 3.16 4.84
C GLY A 53 -9.30 4.66 4.75
N VAL A 54 -9.74 5.43 5.76
CA VAL A 54 -9.54 6.89 5.79
C VAL A 54 -8.06 7.25 5.78
N MET A 55 -7.24 6.58 6.60
CA MET A 55 -5.80 6.83 6.65
C MET A 55 -5.14 6.57 5.30
N VAL A 56 -5.47 5.46 4.63
CA VAL A 56 -4.93 5.15 3.30
C VAL A 56 -5.35 6.18 2.25
N LEU A 57 -6.62 6.58 2.22
CA LEU A 57 -7.10 7.53 1.21
C LEU A 57 -6.42 8.90 1.37
N LEU A 58 -6.29 9.40 2.60
CA LEU A 58 -5.63 10.67 2.89
C LEU A 58 -4.12 10.58 2.66
N ALA A 59 -3.46 9.52 3.16
CA ALA A 59 -2.03 9.32 2.97
C ALA A 59 -1.66 9.11 1.50
N GLY A 60 -2.47 8.36 0.76
CA GLY A 60 -2.29 8.09 -0.66
C GLY A 60 -2.45 9.36 -1.50
N ALA A 61 -3.45 10.20 -1.21
CA ALA A 61 -3.58 11.51 -1.85
C ALA A 61 -2.36 12.40 -1.58
N GLY A 62 -1.89 12.45 -0.33
CA GLY A 62 -0.65 13.15 0.02
C GLY A 62 0.58 12.60 -0.73
N GLY A 63 0.71 11.27 -0.80
CA GLY A 63 1.79 10.60 -1.54
C GLY A 63 1.75 10.89 -3.04
N LEU A 64 0.57 10.99 -3.64
CA LEU A 64 0.41 11.36 -5.06
C LEU A 64 0.87 12.79 -5.32
N VAL A 65 0.49 13.74 -4.46
CA VAL A 65 0.93 15.14 -4.56
C VAL A 65 2.46 15.24 -4.41
N MET A 66 3.04 14.50 -3.46
CA MET A 66 4.50 14.42 -3.31
C MET A 66 5.17 13.84 -4.57
N ALA A 67 4.61 12.78 -5.16
CA ALA A 67 5.17 12.17 -6.35
C ALA A 67 5.19 13.11 -7.56
N MET A 68 4.16 13.97 -7.73
CA MET A 68 4.13 14.97 -8.80
C MET A 68 5.16 16.08 -8.62
N GLY A 69 5.44 16.45 -7.37
CA GLY A 69 6.42 17.47 -7.02
C GLY A 69 7.84 16.92 -6.83
N THR A 70 8.14 15.68 -7.22
CA THR A 70 9.41 15.07 -6.80
C THR A 70 10.62 15.46 -7.64
N HIS A 71 11.71 15.84 -6.99
CA HIS A 71 13.02 16.05 -7.62
C HIS A 71 13.88 14.78 -7.74
N ALA A 72 13.33 13.61 -7.36
CA ALA A 72 14.05 12.34 -7.37
C ALA A 72 14.15 11.67 -8.76
N GLY A 73 13.79 12.40 -9.82
CA GLY A 73 13.78 11.93 -11.20
C GLY A 73 12.44 11.32 -11.64
N ALA A 74 12.22 11.28 -12.96
CA ALA A 74 10.95 10.84 -13.55
C ALA A 74 10.60 9.39 -13.20
N GLY A 75 11.58 8.50 -13.11
CA GLY A 75 11.35 7.10 -12.73
C GLY A 75 10.75 6.96 -11.33
N ALA A 76 11.23 7.76 -10.36
CA ALA A 76 10.69 7.79 -9.01
C ALA A 76 9.31 8.47 -8.96
N ALA A 77 9.12 9.57 -9.69
CA ALA A 77 7.84 10.26 -9.81
C ALA A 77 6.73 9.31 -10.28
N TRP A 78 6.97 8.59 -11.38
CA TRP A 78 6.01 7.62 -11.91
C TRP A 78 5.84 6.41 -11.01
N GLY A 79 6.92 5.86 -10.45
CA GLY A 79 6.85 4.69 -9.57
C GLY A 79 5.99 4.92 -8.33
N PHE A 80 6.23 6.04 -7.63
CA PHE A 80 5.43 6.39 -6.44
C PHE A 80 4.05 6.96 -6.80
N GLY A 81 3.93 7.71 -7.90
CA GLY A 81 2.63 8.21 -8.37
C GLY A 81 1.68 7.08 -8.72
N MET A 82 2.14 6.07 -9.47
CA MET A 82 1.35 4.88 -9.76
C MET A 82 1.02 4.08 -8.51
N LEU A 83 1.99 3.89 -7.60
CA LEU A 83 1.72 3.27 -6.30
C LEU A 83 0.58 4.00 -5.58
N ALA A 84 0.62 5.33 -5.50
CA ALA A 84 -0.41 6.10 -4.82
C ALA A 84 -1.79 5.92 -5.48
N VAL A 85 -1.88 5.99 -6.81
CA VAL A 85 -3.13 5.79 -7.56
C VAL A 85 -3.69 4.38 -7.33
N VAL A 86 -2.85 3.35 -7.47
CA VAL A 86 -3.29 1.95 -7.31
C VAL A 86 -3.66 1.67 -5.85
N TRP A 87 -2.93 2.24 -4.89
CA TRP A 87 -3.23 2.08 -3.47
C TRP A 87 -4.57 2.71 -3.11
N VAL A 88 -4.79 3.99 -3.45
CA VAL A 88 -6.08 4.68 -3.25
C VAL A 88 -7.21 3.96 -3.99
N GLY A 89 -6.99 3.57 -5.25
CA GLY A 89 -7.97 2.90 -6.08
C GLY A 89 -8.40 1.54 -5.51
N THR A 90 -7.43 0.70 -5.11
CA THR A 90 -7.74 -0.62 -4.52
C THR A 90 -8.46 -0.50 -3.18
N THR A 91 -8.08 0.45 -2.32
CA THR A 91 -8.76 0.70 -1.05
C THR A 91 -10.17 1.24 -1.27
N GLY A 92 -10.32 2.26 -2.11
CA GLY A 92 -11.61 2.87 -2.44
C GLY A 92 -12.57 1.84 -3.02
N TRP A 93 -12.13 1.05 -3.99
CA TRP A 93 -12.94 -0.02 -4.56
C TRP A 93 -13.27 -1.10 -3.53
N GLY A 94 -12.32 -1.49 -2.68
CA GLY A 94 -12.59 -2.39 -1.57
C GLY A 94 -13.70 -1.88 -0.64
N ILE A 95 -13.70 -0.60 -0.30
CA ILE A 95 -14.74 0.02 0.52
C ILE A 95 -16.10 0.02 -0.20
N LEU A 96 -16.12 0.36 -1.48
CA LEU A 96 -17.35 0.33 -2.30
C LEU A 96 -17.97 -1.07 -2.34
N GLN A 97 -17.16 -2.11 -2.54
CA GLN A 97 -17.62 -3.50 -2.54
C GLN A 97 -18.18 -3.92 -1.17
N ALA A 98 -17.59 -3.46 -0.06
CA ALA A 98 -18.14 -3.71 1.28
C ALA A 98 -19.50 -3.04 1.48
N ARG A 99 -19.66 -1.79 1.01
CA ARG A 99 -20.93 -1.06 1.08
C ARG A 99 -22.03 -1.71 0.24
N ALA A 100 -21.65 -2.25 -0.91
CA ALA A 100 -22.54 -3.00 -1.79
C ALA A 100 -22.85 -4.43 -1.30
N GLY A 101 -22.29 -4.87 -0.16
CA GLY A 101 -22.52 -6.20 0.39
C GLY A 101 -21.70 -7.33 -0.27
N TYR A 102 -20.87 -7.03 -1.27
CA TYR A 102 -19.99 -8.00 -1.93
C TYR A 102 -18.72 -8.27 -1.09
N ILE A 103 -18.88 -8.98 0.02
CA ILE A 103 -17.81 -9.19 1.02
C ILE A 103 -16.60 -9.95 0.46
N ASP A 104 -16.80 -10.92 -0.43
CA ASP A 104 -15.67 -11.64 -1.03
C ASP A 104 -14.88 -10.77 -2.00
N ALA A 105 -15.56 -9.92 -2.78
CA ALA A 105 -14.89 -8.93 -3.61
C ALA A 105 -14.12 -7.92 -2.74
N HIS A 106 -14.76 -7.38 -1.70
CA HIS A 106 -14.12 -6.51 -0.72
C HIS A 106 -12.83 -7.12 -0.18
N ARG A 107 -12.84 -8.37 0.29
CA ARG A 107 -11.65 -9.06 0.81
C ARG A 107 -10.52 -9.11 -0.21
N ARG A 108 -10.82 -9.44 -1.47
CA ARG A 108 -9.83 -9.48 -2.55
C ARG A 108 -9.19 -8.12 -2.81
N TRP A 109 -9.98 -7.05 -2.78
CA TRP A 109 -9.47 -5.68 -2.95
C TRP A 109 -8.66 -5.20 -1.74
N MET A 110 -9.10 -5.53 -0.52
CA MET A 110 -8.36 -5.19 0.69
C MET A 110 -7.02 -5.93 0.80
N LEU A 111 -6.92 -7.17 0.30
CA LEU A 111 -5.63 -7.86 0.24
C LEU A 111 -4.62 -7.14 -0.66
N ARG A 112 -5.06 -6.58 -1.79
CA ARG A 112 -4.21 -5.74 -2.66
C ARG A 112 -3.80 -4.45 -1.97
N SER A 113 -4.76 -3.77 -1.34
CA SER A 113 -4.51 -2.58 -0.52
C SER A 113 -3.47 -2.84 0.58
N VAL A 114 -3.55 -3.97 1.27
CA VAL A 114 -2.58 -4.36 2.31
C VAL A 114 -1.21 -4.64 1.71
N ALA A 115 -1.12 -5.35 0.57
CA ALA A 115 0.14 -5.59 -0.11
C ALA A 115 0.85 -4.29 -0.54
N LEU A 116 0.08 -3.30 -1.01
CA LEU A 116 0.58 -1.97 -1.37
C LEU A 116 0.95 -1.15 -0.13
N SER A 117 0.25 -1.31 1.00
CA SER A 117 0.63 -0.68 2.27
C SER A 117 1.99 -1.19 2.75
N PHE A 118 2.25 -2.50 2.55
CA PHE A 118 3.51 -3.14 2.93
C PHE A 118 4.71 -2.63 2.12
N SER A 119 4.48 -1.95 1.00
CA SER A 119 5.54 -1.32 0.21
C SER A 119 6.34 -0.28 0.99
N ALA A 120 5.76 0.32 2.03
CA ALA A 120 6.50 1.16 2.96
C ALA A 120 7.63 0.41 3.69
N VAL A 121 7.43 -0.88 4.01
CA VAL A 121 8.44 -1.74 4.62
C VAL A 121 9.46 -2.17 3.56
N THR A 122 8.99 -2.70 2.42
CA THR A 122 9.86 -3.15 1.33
C THR A 122 10.79 -2.03 0.84
N LEU A 123 10.26 -0.81 0.69
CA LEU A 123 11.03 0.39 0.36
C LEU A 123 12.18 0.59 1.33
N ARG A 124 11.90 0.59 2.65
CA ARG A 124 12.92 0.80 3.69
C ARG A 124 14.00 -0.27 3.67
N LEU A 125 13.62 -1.53 3.44
CA LEU A 125 14.58 -2.63 3.31
C LEU A 125 15.47 -2.45 2.07
N TYR A 126 14.89 -2.07 0.93
CA TYR A 126 15.64 -1.89 -0.31
C TYR A 126 16.56 -0.66 -0.29
N LEU A 127 16.20 0.39 0.44
CA LEU A 127 17.06 1.56 0.64
C LEU A 127 18.36 1.23 1.40
N LEU A 128 18.42 0.11 2.12
CA LEU A 128 19.65 -0.35 2.78
C LEU A 128 20.68 -0.90 1.77
N ILE A 129 20.24 -1.34 0.59
CA ILE A 129 21.11 -1.92 -0.43
C ILE A 129 22.16 -0.92 -0.92
N PRO A 130 21.81 0.25 -1.50
CA PRO A 130 22.81 1.20 -1.97
C PRO A 130 23.68 1.76 -0.83
N VAL A 131 23.15 1.81 0.41
CA VAL A 131 23.94 2.18 1.59
C VAL A 131 25.01 1.14 1.90
N ALA A 132 24.69 -0.15 1.78
CA ALA A 132 25.61 -1.25 2.07
C ALA A 132 26.61 -1.54 0.93
N THR A 133 26.21 -1.30 -0.33
CA THR A 133 27.01 -1.66 -1.50
C THR A 133 27.75 -0.48 -2.13
N GLY A 134 27.41 0.77 -1.76
CA GLY A 134 27.98 1.97 -2.35
C GLY A 134 27.46 2.29 -3.75
N ILE A 135 26.42 1.59 -4.23
CA ILE A 135 25.76 1.90 -5.51
C ILE A 135 25.15 3.31 -5.43
N ASP A 136 25.18 4.03 -6.56
CA ASP A 136 24.57 5.36 -6.67
C ASP A 136 23.12 5.37 -6.17
N GLN A 137 22.86 6.20 -5.16
CA GLN A 137 21.57 6.25 -4.49
C GLN A 137 20.48 6.81 -5.40
N ALA A 138 20.81 7.77 -6.26
CA ALA A 138 19.82 8.39 -7.16
C ALA A 138 19.32 7.37 -8.20
N MET A 139 20.24 6.63 -8.82
CA MET A 139 19.93 5.54 -9.74
C MET A 139 19.14 4.42 -9.03
N ALA A 140 19.62 3.96 -7.86
CA ALA A 140 18.94 2.91 -7.10
C ALA A 140 17.51 3.32 -6.71
N TYR A 141 17.31 4.58 -6.31
CA TYR A 141 15.99 5.09 -5.91
C TYR A 141 14.95 5.01 -7.03
N GLN A 142 15.35 5.27 -8.28
CA GLN A 142 14.45 5.15 -9.43
C GLN A 142 13.95 3.72 -9.62
N VAL A 143 14.81 2.71 -9.42
CA VAL A 143 14.42 1.29 -9.50
C VAL A 143 13.59 0.88 -8.29
N ILE A 144 14.03 1.28 -7.09
CA ILE A 144 13.38 0.93 -5.82
C ILE A 144 11.94 1.51 -5.75
N ALA A 145 11.67 2.65 -6.37
CA ALA A 145 10.34 3.25 -6.47
C ALA A 145 9.29 2.31 -7.10
N TRP A 146 9.72 1.36 -7.93
CA TRP A 146 8.87 0.31 -8.52
C TRP A 146 8.98 -1.00 -7.76
N ALA A 147 10.22 -1.41 -7.45
CA ALA A 147 10.50 -2.67 -6.79
C ALA A 147 9.87 -2.76 -5.40
N CYS A 148 9.60 -1.64 -4.71
CA CYS A 148 8.98 -1.68 -3.40
C CYS A 148 7.52 -2.16 -3.41
N TRP A 149 6.82 -2.12 -4.55
CA TRP A 149 5.38 -2.43 -4.60
C TRP A 149 4.95 -3.41 -5.67
N VAL A 150 5.59 -3.41 -6.83
CA VAL A 150 5.25 -4.34 -7.92
C VAL A 150 5.39 -5.81 -7.47
N PRO A 151 6.48 -6.25 -6.83
CA PRO A 151 6.61 -7.62 -6.33
C PRO A 151 5.58 -7.96 -5.25
N ASN A 152 5.24 -7.03 -4.36
CA ASN A 152 4.23 -7.23 -3.33
C ASN A 152 2.85 -7.51 -3.96
N LEU A 153 2.50 -6.74 -5.00
CA LEU A 153 1.23 -6.90 -5.71
C LEU A 153 1.19 -8.20 -6.53
N ILE A 154 2.30 -8.56 -7.19
CA ILE A 154 2.43 -9.85 -7.89
C ILE A 154 2.27 -11.01 -6.92
N ALA A 155 2.94 -10.96 -5.76
CA ALA A 155 2.88 -12.01 -4.75
C ALA A 155 1.45 -12.24 -4.22
N VAL A 156 0.71 -11.16 -3.93
CA VAL A 156 -0.67 -11.30 -3.42
C VAL A 156 -1.62 -11.83 -4.51
N GLU A 157 -1.47 -11.37 -5.76
CA GLU A 157 -2.29 -11.84 -6.88
C GLU A 157 -2.03 -13.32 -7.18
N TRP A 158 -0.76 -13.74 -7.17
CA TRP A 158 -0.37 -15.14 -7.32
C TRP A 158 -0.93 -16.03 -6.20
N LEU A 159 -0.83 -15.60 -4.94
CA LEU A 159 -1.38 -16.33 -3.80
C LEU A 159 -2.91 -16.46 -3.89
N MET A 160 -3.59 -15.41 -4.34
CA MET A 160 -5.04 -15.41 -4.52
C MET A 160 -5.47 -16.39 -5.62
N ARG A 161 -4.77 -16.42 -6.76
CA ARG A 161 -5.04 -17.34 -7.87
C ARG A 161 -4.82 -18.80 -7.48
N ARG A 162 -3.74 -19.10 -6.75
CA ARG A 162 -3.47 -20.45 -6.25
C ARG A 162 -4.57 -20.98 -5.33
N ARG A 163 -5.09 -20.13 -4.44
CA ARG A 163 -6.18 -20.52 -3.53
C ARG A 163 -7.51 -20.74 -4.25
N ALA A 164 -7.79 -19.93 -5.28
CA ALA A 164 -8.97 -20.13 -6.11
C ALA A 164 -8.91 -21.45 -6.90
N GLY A 165 -7.75 -21.76 -7.51
CA GLY A 165 -7.53 -23.01 -8.24
C GLY A 165 -7.62 -24.26 -7.36
N ALA A 166 -7.04 -24.22 -6.16
CA ALA A 166 -7.13 -25.32 -5.20
C ALA A 166 -8.56 -25.57 -4.70
N GLY A 167 -9.37 -24.52 -4.53
CA GLY A 167 -10.78 -24.66 -4.17
C GLY A 167 -11.64 -25.29 -5.27
N ALA A 168 -11.35 -24.98 -6.54
CA ALA A 168 -12.06 -25.56 -7.68
C ALA A 168 -11.77 -27.05 -7.89
N LEU A 169 -10.53 -27.49 -7.62
CA LEU A 169 -10.13 -28.90 -7.72
C LEU A 169 -10.76 -29.79 -6.63
N LEU A 170 -11.12 -29.22 -5.48
CA LEU A 170 -11.76 -29.96 -4.37
C LEU A 170 -13.29 -30.06 -4.52
N SER A 171 -13.93 -29.28 -5.41
CA SER A 171 -15.38 -29.34 -5.66
C SER A 171 -15.77 -30.28 -6.81
N THR A 172 -14.80 -30.88 -7.50
CA THR A 172 -15.01 -31.79 -8.65
C THR A 172 -14.77 -33.27 -8.33
N ASN A 173 -14.55 -33.59 -7.05
CA ASN A 173 -14.52 -34.96 -6.50
C ASN A 173 -15.68 -35.13 -5.52
#